data_AF-A0A260SRK2-F1
#
_entry.id   AF-A0A260SRK2-F1
#
_cell.length_a   1.000
_cell.length_b   1.000
_cell.length_c   1.000
_cell.angle_alpha   90.00
_cell.angle_beta   90.00
_cell.angle_gamma   90.00
#
_symmetry.space_group_name_H-M   'P 1'
#
loop_
_entity.id
_entity.type
_entity.pdbx_description
1 polymer ?
#
loop_
_entity_poly.entity_id
_entity_poly.type
_entity_poly.pdbx_seq_one_letter_code
_entity_poly.pdbx_strand_id
1 'polypeptide(L)'
;MRTAASEAESEGHRAVGEQKLAELRRELDGIDEVLRAAIRDRIDVCVRVAHVKREHAIPMMQPGRVGLVTERARDFASANGLSPDFLEDLYRSMIAEACRVEDSIIDSPPPGLDSER
;
A
#
# COMPACT_ATOMS: atom_id res chain seq x y z
N MET A 1 -9.93 50.28 4.74
CA MET A 1 -8.55 50.54 5.20
C MET A 1 -8.29 49.58 6.34
N ARG A 2 -7.51 48.51 6.16
CA ARG A 2 -7.12 47.63 7.29
C ARG A 2 -6.08 48.38 8.13
N THR A 3 -6.18 48.30 9.45
CA THR A 3 -5.21 48.90 10.37
C THR A 3 -4.05 47.95 10.59
N ALA A 4 -2.87 48.46 10.93
CA ALA A 4 -1.68 47.63 11.21
C ALA A 4 -1.94 46.55 12.29
N ALA A 5 -2.86 46.82 13.24
CA ALA A 5 -3.31 45.84 14.23
C ALA A 5 -4.11 44.66 13.61
N SER A 6 -4.98 44.95 12.64
CA SER A 6 -5.74 43.93 11.91
C SER A 6 -4.88 43.06 11.01
N GLU A 7 -3.76 43.59 10.50
CA GLU A 7 -2.78 42.84 9.70
C GLU A 7 -1.94 41.92 10.59
N ALA A 8 -1.45 42.42 11.74
CA ALA A 8 -0.71 41.62 12.71
C ALA A 8 -1.53 40.45 13.29
N GLU A 9 -2.82 40.66 13.57
CA GLU A 9 -3.73 39.59 14.05
C GLU A 9 -3.97 38.52 12.98
N SER A 10 -4.14 38.92 11.71
CA SER A 10 -4.30 37.98 10.59
C SER A 10 -3.03 37.16 10.34
N GLU A 11 -1.85 37.77 10.52
CA GLU A 11 -0.56 37.10 10.36
C GLU A 11 -0.31 36.09 11.48
N GLY A 12 -0.64 36.46 12.72
CA GLY A 12 -0.61 35.54 13.87
C GLY A 12 -1.54 34.34 13.70
N HIS A 13 -2.77 34.55 13.21
CA HIS A 13 -3.72 33.45 12.95
C HIS A 13 -3.20 32.49 11.88
N ARG A 14 -2.59 33.02 10.81
CA ARG A 14 -1.99 32.23 9.74
C ARG A 14 -0.81 31.41 10.23
N ALA A 15 0.10 32.02 10.98
CA ALA A 15 1.28 31.34 11.54
C ALA A 15 0.87 30.16 12.46
N VAL A 16 -0.16 30.35 13.29
CA VAL A 16 -0.71 29.27 14.11
C VAL A 16 -1.30 28.14 13.25
N GLY A 17 -2.00 28.49 12.16
CA GLY A 17 -2.52 27.51 11.21
C GLY A 17 -1.42 26.70 10.53
N GLU A 18 -0.35 27.37 10.09
CA GLU A 18 0.82 26.75 9.47
C GLU A 18 1.55 25.79 10.43
N GLN A 19 1.68 26.18 11.71
CA GLN A 19 2.25 25.31 12.73
C GLN A 19 1.42 24.04 12.95
N LYS A 20 0.09 24.17 13.11
CA LYS A 20 -0.80 23.01 13.28
C LYS A 20 -0.76 22.07 12.08
N LEU A 21 -0.71 22.62 10.87
CA LEU A 21 -0.59 21.83 9.65
C LEU A 21 0.74 21.08 9.59
N ALA A 22 1.84 21.70 10.03
CA ALA A 22 3.14 21.05 10.12
C ALA A 22 3.18 19.91 11.15
N GLU A 23 2.41 20.01 12.23
CA GLU A 23 2.25 18.94 13.22
C GLU A 23 1.49 17.75 12.63
N LEU A 24 0.34 17.98 11.99
CA LEU A 24 -0.45 16.93 11.34
C LEU A 24 0.30 16.25 10.20
N ARG A 25 1.10 16.99 9.43
CA ARG A 25 1.94 16.40 8.37
C ARG A 25 3.00 15.46 8.94
N ARG A 26 3.63 15.82 10.07
CA ARG A 26 4.57 14.92 10.75
C ARG A 26 3.90 13.64 11.26
N GLU A 27 2.64 13.74 11.69
CA GLU A 27 1.84 12.56 12.05
C GLU A 27 1.59 11.67 10.83
N LEU A 28 1.18 12.26 9.69
CA LEU A 28 0.99 11.54 8.43
C LEU A 28 2.29 10.87 7.97
N ASP A 29 3.43 11.56 8.03
CA ASP A 29 4.74 11.00 7.66
C ASP A 29 5.07 9.74 8.48
N GLY A 30 4.72 9.73 9.76
CA GLY A 30 4.87 8.58 10.64
C GLY A 30 3.96 7.41 10.25
N ILE A 31 2.70 7.69 9.90
CA ILE A 31 1.75 6.67 9.39
C ILE A 31 2.26 6.08 8.08
N ASP A 32 2.76 6.93 7.18
CA ASP A 32 3.26 6.51 5.87
C ASP A 32 4.50 5.62 5.99
N GLU A 33 5.37 5.85 6.99
CA GLU A 33 6.50 4.96 7.26
C GLU A 33 6.03 3.55 7.64
N VAL A 34 5.03 3.45 8.52
CA VAL A 34 4.43 2.16 8.90
C VAL A 34 3.77 1.49 7.69
N LEU A 35 3.05 2.26 6.87
CA LEU A 35 2.40 1.76 5.66
C LEU A 35 3.42 1.22 4.66
N ARG A 36 4.50 1.96 4.38
CA ARG A 36 5.59 1.53 3.48
C ARG A 36 6.25 0.26 3.99
N ALA A 37 6.50 0.17 5.30
CA ALA A 37 7.06 -1.04 5.91
C ALA A 37 6.13 -2.25 5.72
N ALA A 38 4.84 -2.10 6.00
CA ALA A 38 3.85 -3.17 5.82
C ALA A 38 3.71 -3.61 4.35
N ILE A 39 3.79 -2.67 3.40
CA ILE A 39 3.76 -2.98 1.96
C ILE A 39 4.99 -3.81 1.57
N ARG A 40 6.19 -3.41 2.00
CA ARG A 40 7.42 -4.19 1.75
C ARG A 40 7.27 -5.62 2.29
N ASP A 41 6.87 -5.75 3.55
CA ASP A 41 6.73 -7.06 4.19
C ASP A 41 5.66 -7.92 3.49
N ARG A 42 4.58 -7.31 2.98
CA ARG A 42 3.56 -8.00 2.18
C ARG A 42 4.14 -8.53 0.87
N ILE A 43 4.97 -7.75 0.17
CA ILE A 43 5.61 -8.17 -1.07
C ILE A 43 6.63 -9.29 -0.83
N ASP A 44 7.40 -9.24 0.26
CA ASP A 44 8.33 -10.31 0.65
C ASP A 44 7.59 -11.64 0.88
N VAL A 45 6.38 -11.59 1.46
CA VAL A 45 5.51 -12.77 1.58
C VAL A 45 5.03 -13.24 0.20
N CYS A 46 4.66 -12.35 -0.72
CA CYS A 46 4.28 -12.71 -2.09
C CYS A 46 5.42 -13.41 -2.85
N VAL A 47 6.67 -12.96 -2.69
CA VAL A 47 7.87 -13.63 -3.25
C VAL A 47 7.97 -15.08 -2.74
N ARG A 48 7.83 -15.28 -1.42
CA ARG A 48 7.85 -16.61 -0.81
C ARG A 48 6.69 -17.48 -1.31
N VAL A 49 5.50 -16.90 -1.46
CA VAL A 49 4.33 -17.59 -2.05
C VAL A 49 4.63 -18.03 -3.48
N ALA A 50 5.25 -17.18 -4.31
CA ALA A 50 5.64 -17.55 -5.67
C ALA A 50 6.61 -18.73 -5.72
N HIS A 51 7.62 -18.77 -4.85
CA HIS A 51 8.53 -19.90 -4.78
C HIS A 51 7.81 -21.21 -4.44
N VAL A 52 6.91 -21.19 -3.46
CA VAL A 52 6.07 -22.34 -3.11
C VAL A 52 5.18 -22.74 -4.28
N LYS A 53 4.55 -21.78 -4.96
CA LYS A 53 3.70 -22.06 -6.12
C LYS A 53 4.49 -22.71 -7.24
N ARG A 54 5.69 -22.21 -7.55
CA ARG A 54 6.58 -22.77 -8.57
C ARG A 54 7.03 -24.20 -8.21
N GLU A 55 7.50 -24.40 -6.98
CA GLU A 55 7.99 -25.71 -6.50
C GLU A 55 6.92 -26.80 -6.58
N HIS A 56 5.66 -26.43 -6.29
CA HIS A 56 4.54 -27.37 -6.27
C HIS A 56 3.63 -27.30 -7.50
N ALA A 57 4.05 -26.62 -8.57
CA ALA A 57 3.26 -26.41 -9.79
C ALA A 57 1.82 -25.90 -9.53
N ILE A 58 1.65 -25.06 -8.50
CA ILE A 58 0.38 -24.42 -8.17
C ILE A 58 0.17 -23.23 -9.12
N PRO A 59 -1.03 -23.09 -9.72
CA PRO A 59 -1.33 -21.94 -10.57
C PRO A 59 -1.10 -20.60 -9.87
N MET A 60 -0.50 -19.65 -10.60
CA MET A 60 -0.27 -18.28 -10.14
C MET A 60 -1.60 -17.62 -9.75
N MET A 61 -2.55 -17.60 -10.69
CA MET A 61 -3.86 -17.01 -10.47
C MET A 61 -4.78 -17.91 -9.64
N GLN A 62 -5.25 -17.36 -8.52
CA GLN A 62 -6.19 -18.02 -7.62
C GLN A 62 -7.40 -17.09 -7.38
N PRO A 63 -8.41 -17.09 -8.27
CA PRO A 63 -9.52 -16.12 -8.22
C PRO A 63 -10.27 -16.09 -6.89
N GLY A 64 -10.47 -17.25 -6.25
CA GLY A 64 -11.10 -17.33 -4.93
C GLY A 64 -10.29 -16.62 -3.84
N ARG A 65 -8.95 -16.64 -3.93
CA ARG A 65 -8.10 -15.90 -3.00
C ARG A 65 -8.18 -14.40 -3.21
N VAL A 66 -8.19 -13.95 -4.47
CA VAL A 66 -8.36 -12.54 -4.84
C VAL A 66 -9.69 -12.01 -4.32
N GLY A 67 -10.79 -12.72 -4.60
CA GLY A 67 -12.13 -12.34 -4.15
C GLY A 67 -12.23 -12.19 -2.63
N LEU A 68 -11.71 -13.17 -1.88
CA LEU A 68 -11.70 -13.13 -0.41
C LEU A 68 -10.92 -11.94 0.15
N VAL A 69 -9.78 -11.58 -0.46
CA VAL A 69 -8.97 -10.45 0.00
C VAL A 69 -9.68 -9.12 -0.25
N THR A 70 -10.30 -8.95 -1.42
CA THR A 70 -11.06 -7.74 -1.76
C THR A 70 -12.32 -7.61 -0.91
N GLU A 71 -13.03 -8.71 -0.64
CA GLU A 71 -14.21 -8.72 0.24
C GLU A 71 -13.85 -8.29 1.66
N ARG A 72 -12.79 -8.86 2.24
CA ARG A 72 -12.30 -8.45 3.57
C ARG A 72 -11.89 -6.98 3.63
N ALA A 73 -11.33 -6.44 2.55
CA ALA A 73 -11.02 -5.02 2.45
C ALA A 73 -12.30 -4.17 2.50
N ARG A 74 -13.34 -4.52 1.74
CA ARG A 74 -14.64 -3.83 1.78
C ARG A 74 -15.28 -3.89 3.17
N ASP A 75 -15.26 -5.05 3.81
CA ASP A 75 -15.82 -5.25 5.15
C ASP A 75 -15.08 -4.41 6.20
N PHE A 76 -13.74 -4.42 6.15
CA PHE A 76 -12.91 -3.61 7.03
C PHE A 76 -13.20 -2.12 6.84
N ALA A 77 -13.29 -1.66 5.59
CA ALA A 77 -13.60 -0.27 5.30
C ALA A 77 -14.96 0.15 5.88
N SER A 78 -15.99 -0.66 5.63
CA SER A 78 -17.35 -0.42 6.13
C SER A 78 -17.39 -0.35 7.66
N ALA A 79 -16.68 -1.25 8.34
CA ALA A 79 -16.64 -1.29 9.81
C ALA A 79 -15.90 -0.10 10.44
N ASN A 80 -15.02 0.57 9.70
CA ASN A 80 -14.17 1.65 10.20
C ASN A 80 -14.51 3.03 9.60
N GLY A 81 -15.65 3.16 8.92
CA GLY A 81 -16.08 4.44 8.34
C GLY A 81 -15.23 4.90 7.15
N LEU A 82 -14.54 3.97 6.48
CA LEU A 82 -13.81 4.23 5.24
C LEU A 82 -14.68 3.89 4.03
N SER A 83 -14.34 4.46 2.87
CA SER A 83 -14.99 4.08 1.61
C SER A 83 -14.61 2.64 1.24
N PRO A 84 -15.59 1.73 1.08
CA PRO A 84 -15.32 0.35 0.66
C PRO A 84 -14.66 0.27 -0.72
N ASP A 85 -15.06 1.14 -1.63
CA ASP A 85 -14.53 1.17 -2.99
C ASP A 85 -13.07 1.64 -3.00
N PHE A 86 -12.73 2.65 -2.19
CA PHE A 86 -11.34 3.12 -2.06
C PHE A 86 -10.42 2.01 -1.53
N LEU A 87 -10.85 1.30 -0.47
CA LEU A 87 -9.99 0.27 0.11
C LEU A 87 -9.92 -0.97 -0.81
N GLU A 88 -11.00 -1.31 -1.50
CA GLU A 88 -10.96 -2.33 -2.55
C GLU A 88 -9.95 -1.99 -3.65
N ASP A 89 -9.97 -0.76 -4.17
CA ASP A 89 -9.06 -0.31 -5.22
C ASP A 89 -7.60 -0.38 -4.77
N LEU A 90 -7.30 0.05 -3.54
CA LEU A 90 -5.96 -0.09 -2.96
C LEU A 90 -5.51 -1.56 -2.93
N TYR A 91 -6.39 -2.47 -2.50
CA TYR A 91 -6.10 -3.90 -2.48
C TYR A 91 -5.96 -4.49 -3.88
N ARG A 92 -6.75 -4.03 -4.87
CA ARG A 92 -6.60 -4.43 -6.27
C ARG A 92 -5.23 -4.03 -6.82
N SER A 93 -4.75 -2.82 -6.53
CA SER A 93 -3.39 -2.39 -6.90
C SER A 93 -2.32 -3.27 -6.24
N MET A 94 -2.45 -3.56 -4.95
CA MET A 94 -1.51 -4.45 -4.24
C MET A 94 -1.55 -5.90 -4.75
N ILE A 95 -2.69 -6.38 -5.24
CA ILE A 95 -2.83 -7.71 -5.86
C ILE A 95 -2.19 -7.72 -7.25
N ALA A 96 -2.41 -6.69 -8.06
CA ALA A 96 -1.80 -6.57 -9.37
C ALA A 96 -0.26 -6.58 -9.28
N GLU A 97 0.30 -5.88 -8.30
CA GLU A 97 1.75 -5.92 -8.04
C GLU A 97 2.22 -7.29 -7.57
N ALA A 98 1.45 -7.99 -6.73
CA ALA A 98 1.77 -9.36 -6.33
C ALA A 98 1.80 -10.29 -7.55
N CYS A 99 0.80 -10.23 -8.44
CA CYS A 99 0.79 -11.03 -9.68
C CYS A 99 2.05 -10.77 -10.53
N ARG A 100 2.43 -9.50 -10.73
CA ARG A 100 3.62 -9.12 -11.48
C ARG A 100 4.91 -9.70 -10.87
N VAL A 101 5.05 -9.63 -9.54
CA VAL A 101 6.19 -10.20 -8.81
C VAL A 101 6.18 -11.72 -8.93
N GLU A 102 5.04 -12.36 -8.74
CA GLU A 102 4.93 -13.82 -8.80
C GLU A 102 5.23 -14.38 -10.20
N ASP A 103 4.69 -13.76 -11.25
CA ASP A 103 4.97 -14.13 -12.65
C ASP A 103 6.47 -14.11 -12.94
N SER A 104 7.16 -13.04 -12.51
CA SER A 104 8.61 -12.92 -12.73
C SER A 104 9.43 -14.05 -12.09
N ILE A 105 8.94 -14.65 -11.00
CA ILE A 105 9.62 -15.75 -10.29
C ILE A 105 9.23 -17.11 -10.88
N ILE A 106 7.95 -17.28 -11.23
CA ILE A 106 7.40 -18.53 -11.76
C ILE A 106 7.95 -18.78 -13.18
N ASP A 107 8.01 -17.74 -14.01
CA ASP A 107 8.49 -17.83 -15.41
C ASP A 107 10.02 -17.82 -15.52
N SER A 108 10.74 -17.42 -14.46
CA SER A 108 12.21 -17.46 -14.47
C SER A 108 12.72 -18.91 -14.38
N PRO A 109 13.70 -19.30 -15.20
CA PRO A 109 14.32 -20.61 -15.11
C PRO A 109 14.91 -20.81 -13.70
N PRO A 110 14.84 -22.02 -13.12
CA PRO A 110 15.40 -22.26 -11.81
C PRO A 110 16.91 -21.97 -11.85
N PRO A 111 17.46 -21.29 -10.83
CA PRO A 111 18.89 -20.99 -10.79
C PRO A 111 19.68 -22.31 -10.81
N GLY A 112 20.42 -22.54 -11.89
CA GLY A 112 21.25 -23.74 -12.08
C GLY A 112 21.07 -24.53 -13.39
N LEU A 113 20.20 -24.11 -14.32
CA LEU A 113 20.06 -24.78 -15.64
C LEU A 113 20.82 -24.10 -16.80
N ASP A 114 21.59 -23.04 -16.55
CA ASP A 114 22.42 -22.34 -17.55
C ASP A 114 23.90 -22.75 -17.46
N SER A 115 24.18 -24.04 -17.31
CA SER A 115 25.53 -24.59 -17.52
C SER A 115 25.42 -25.91 -18.24
N GLU A 116 25.18 -25.86 -19.55
CA GLU A 116 25.65 -26.79 -20.59
C GLU A 116 24.82 -26.60 -21.87
N ARG A 117 25.25 -25.66 -22.72
CA ARG A 117 25.28 -25.84 -24.18
C ARG A 117 26.08 -24.76 -24.89
#